data_AF-A0A0E3BVK9-F1
#
_entry.id   AF-A0A0E3BVK9-F1
#
_cell.length_a   1.000
_cell.length_b   1.000
_cell.length_c   1.000
_cell.angle_alpha   90.00
_cell.angle_beta   90.00
_cell.angle_gamma   90.00
#
_symmetry.space_group_name_H-M   'P 1'
#
loop_
_entity.id
_entity.type
_entity.pdbx_description
1 polymer ?
#
loop_
_entity_poly.entity_id
_entity_poly.type
_entity_poly.pdbx_seq_one_letter_code
_entity_poly.pdbx_strand_id
1 'polypeptide(L)' 'MQEAECILLDADGAVSQVGVLDVPKDMIGNIVPGTYTATFSLAAHYQTRKIESRLTNLTRLPNKQERAAAADKA' A
#
# COMPACT_ATOMS: atom_id res chain seq x y z
N MET A 1 -12.86 2.10 -11.18
CA MET A 1 -11.56 2.21 -10.50
C MET A 1 -11.82 3.05 -9.28
N GLN A 2 -11.40 2.61 -8.10
CA GLN A 2 -11.55 3.40 -6.88
C GLN A 2 -10.16 3.91 -6.51
N GLU A 3 -10.09 5.18 -6.14
CA GLU A 3 -8.86 5.83 -5.70
C GLU A 3 -8.86 5.90 -4.17
N ALA A 4 -7.67 5.69 -3.58
CA ALA A 4 -7.42 5.90 -2.16
C ALA A 4 -6.39 7.01 -1.98
N GLU A 5 -6.72 8.03 -1.18
CA GLU A 5 -5.76 9.07 -0.81
C GLU A 5 -4.60 8.47 -0.01
N CYS A 6 -3.37 8.80 -0.43
CA CYS A 6 -2.15 8.19 0.08
C CYS A 6 -1.06 9.22 0.38
N ILE A 7 -0.24 8.87 1.36
CA ILE A 7 1.02 9.53 1.65
C ILE A 7 2.13 8.48 1.52
N LEU A 8 3.14 8.77 0.72
CA LEU A 8 4.35 7.95 0.62
C LEU A 8 5.38 8.47 1.61
N LEU A 9 5.96 7.54 2.37
CA LEU A 9 7.05 7.81 3.29
C LEU A 9 8.37 7.38 2.65
N ASP A 10 9.43 8.12 2.90
CA ASP A 10 10.79 7.72 2.55
C ASP A 10 11.37 6.69 3.54
N ALA A 11 12.64 6.35 3.36
CA ALA A 11 13.35 5.38 4.20
C ALA A 11 13.51 5.85 5.66
N ASP A 12 13.49 7.16 5.91
CA ASP A 12 13.58 7.76 7.25
C ASP A 12 12.18 7.90 7.90
N GLY A 13 11.12 7.53 7.18
CA GLY A 13 9.73 7.65 7.61
C GLY A 13 9.19 9.07 7.49
N ALA A 14 9.91 9.98 6.82
CA ALA A 14 9.43 11.31 6.53
C ALA A 14 8.48 11.29 5.32
N VAL A 15 7.55 12.24 5.30
CA VAL A 15 6.61 12.38 4.17
C VAL A 15 7.39 12.79 2.93
N SER A 16 7.35 11.94 1.91
CA SER A 16 7.99 12.17 0.62
C SER A 16 7.01 12.78 -0.38
N GLN A 17 5.80 12.20 -0.49
CA GLN A 17 4.81 12.62 -1.48
C GLN A 17 3.37 12.36 -1.00
N VAL A 18 2.44 13.16 -1.49
CA VAL A 18 0.99 12.94 -1.34
C VAL A 18 0.39 12.67 -2.73
N GLY A 19 -0.57 11.75 -2.81
CA GLY A 19 -1.24 11.41 -4.06
C GLY A 19 -2.40 10.45 -3.84
N VAL A 20 -2.77 9.74 -4.90
CA VAL A 20 -3.78 8.68 -4.85
C VAL A 20 -3.19 7.36 -5.33
N LEU A 21 -3.73 6.26 -4.81
CA LEU A 21 -3.43 4.91 -5.26
C LEU A 21 -4.67 4.32 -5.90
N ASP A 22 -4.53 3.82 -7.13
CA ASP A 22 -5.56 3.04 -7.80
C ASP A 22 -5.74 1.70 -7.08
N VAL A 23 -6.93 1.47 -6.53
CA VAL A 23 -7.28 0.23 -5.84
C VAL A 23 -7.80 -0.80 -6.84
N PRO A 24 -7.12 -1.95 -7.01
CA PRO A 24 -7.59 -3.07 -7.82
C PRO A 24 -8.98 -3.55 -7.38
N LYS A 25 -9.79 -4.00 -8.34
CA LYS A 25 -11.21 -4.34 -8.09
C LYS A 25 -11.41 -5.41 -7.01
N ASP A 26 -10.51 -6.38 -6.96
CA ASP A 26 -10.47 -7.47 -5.99
C ASP A 26 -10.12 -7.02 -4.56
N MET A 27 -9.58 -5.81 -4.41
CA MET A 27 -9.23 -5.24 -3.11
C MET A 27 -10.26 -4.21 -2.61
N ILE A 28 -11.21 -3.79 -3.46
CA ILE A 28 -12.25 -2.82 -3.10
C ILE A 28 -13.10 -3.38 -1.95
N GLY A 29 -13.31 -2.56 -0.91
CA GLY A 29 -14.10 -2.92 0.28
C GLY A 29 -13.34 -3.71 1.35
N ASN A 30 -12.14 -4.22 1.03
CA ASN A 30 -11.29 -4.97 1.97
C ASN A 30 -10.22 -4.09 2.62
N ILE A 31 -9.98 -2.90 2.09
CA ILE A 31 -8.98 -1.94 2.59
C ILE A 31 -9.69 -0.87 3.43
N VAL A 32 -9.16 -0.63 4.63
CA VAL A 32 -9.58 0.45 5.53
C VAL A 32 -8.46 1.48 5.68
N PRO A 33 -8.75 2.72 6.10
CA PRO A 33 -7.70 3.72 6.38
C PRO A 33 -6.64 3.18 7.35
N GLY A 34 -5.36 3.38 7.02
CA GLY A 34 -4.24 2.88 7.82
C GLY A 34 -2.91 2.94 7.09
N THR A 35 -1.86 2.42 7.72
CA THR A 35 -0.53 2.30 7.13
C THR A 35 -0.34 0.90 6.55
N TYR A 36 0.20 0.81 5.34
CA TYR A 36 0.36 -0.46 4.63
C TYR A 36 1.75 -0.60 4.01
N THR A 37 2.18 -1.84 3.83
CA THR A 37 3.26 -2.20 2.92
C THR A 37 2.64 -2.74 1.62
N ALA A 38 3.00 -2.13 0.50
CA ALA A 38 2.53 -2.53 -0.82
C ALA A 38 3.45 -3.57 -1.46
N THR A 39 2.87 -4.56 -2.14
CA THR A 39 3.58 -5.51 -3.01
C THR A 39 3.18 -5.27 -4.44
N PHE A 40 4.17 -5.25 -5.34
CA PHE A 40 3.96 -5.02 -6.76
C PHE A 40 4.50 -6.21 -7.56
N SER A 41 3.75 -6.58 -8.59
CA SER A 41 4.26 -7.39 -9.69
C SER A 41 4.79 -6.50 -10.80
N LEU A 42 5.72 -7.01 -11.60
CA LEU A 42 6.19 -6.35 -12.81
C LEU A 42 5.52 -7.00 -14.01
N ALA A 43 4.89 -6.19 -14.86
CA ALA A 43 4.22 -6.67 -16.06
C ALA A 43 4.54 -5.76 -17.25
N ALA A 44 4.67 -6.36 -18.43
CA ALA A 44 4.79 -5.61 -19.67
C ALA A 44 3.47 -4.95 -20.03
N HIS A 45 3.50 -3.64 -20.30
CA HIS A 45 2.36 -2.92 -20.84
C HIS A 45 2.31 -3.12 -22.36
N TYR A 46 1.26 -3.78 -22.86
CA TYR A 46 1.21 -4.27 -24.24
C TYR A 46 1.36 -3.20 -25.32
N GLN A 47 0.87 -1.98 -25.07
CA GLN A 47 0.93 -0.90 -26.05
C GLN A 47 2.27 -0.17 -26.06
N THR A 48 2.86 0.04 -24.88
CA THR A 48 4.09 0.85 -24.70
C THR A 48 5.35 -0.01 -24.66
N ARG A 49 5.19 -1.34 -24.49
CA ARG A 49 6.23 -2.34 -24.28
C ARG A 49 7.12 -2.08 -23.05
N LYS A 50 6.75 -1.14 -22.19
CA LYS A 50 7.48 -0.85 -20.95
C LYS A 50 7.08 -1.83 -19.85
N ILE A 51 8.00 -2.12 -18.95
CA ILE A 51 7.71 -2.83 -17.72
C ILE A 51 7.13 -1.83 -16.72
N GLU A 52 5.98 -2.15 -16.16
CA GLU A 52 5.26 -1.32 -15.20
C GLU A 52 4.99 -2.11 -13.91
N SER A 53 5.01 -1.41 -12.79
CA SER A 53 4.60 -1.94 -11.50
C SER A 53 3.07 -2.02 -11.42
N ARG A 54 2.54 -3.18 -11.04
CA ARG A 54 1.12 -3.37 -10.76
C ARG A 54 0.94 -3.78 -9.31
N LEU A 55 0.14 -3.03 -8.56
CA LEU A 55 -0.20 -3.36 -7.19
C LEU A 55 -0.92 -4.71 -7.15
N THR A 56 -0.43 -5.62 -6.32
CA THR A 56 -1.03 -6.96 -6.14
C THR A 56 -1.45 -7.24 -4.71
N ASN A 57 -0.88 -6.52 -3.73
CA ASN A 57 -1.24 -6.72 -2.34
C ASN A 57 -0.94 -5.47 -1.49
N LEU A 58 -1.74 -5.27 -0.44
CA LEU A 58 -1.52 -4.30 0.62
C LEU A 58 -1.60 -5.02 1.96
N THR A 59 -0.47 -5.04 2.68
CA THR A 59 -0.39 -5.65 4.01
C THR A 59 -0.46 -4.57 5.06
N ARG A 60 -1.49 -4.58 5.91
CA ARG A 60 -1.67 -3.57 6.95
C ARG A 60 -0.56 -3.67 7.99
N LEU A 61 0.06 -2.55 8.31
CA LEU A 61 0.97 -2.44 9.44
C LEU A 61 0.19 -2.15 10.72
N PRO A 62 0.49 -2.85 11.83
CA PRO A 62 -0.15 -2.56 13.10
C PRO A 62 0.20 -1.17 13.59
N ASN A 63 -0.81 -0.47 14.13
CA ASN A 63 -0.63 0.82 14.75
C ASN A 63 0.15 0.69 16.08
N LYS A 64 0.54 1.82 16.68
CA LYS A 64 1.37 1.83 17.89
C LYS A 64 0.73 1.06 19.06
N GLN A 65 -0.59 1.14 19.21
CA GLN A 65 -1.33 0.46 20.28
C GLN A 65 -1.39 -1.04 20.06
N GLU A 66 -1.68 -1.47 18.83
CA GLU A 66 -1.70 -2.88 18.42
C GLU A 66 -0.31 -3.53 18.58
N ARG A 67 0.76 -2.81 18.23
CA ARG A 67 2.14 -3.28 18.44
C ARG A 67 2.48 -3.44 19.92
N ALA A 68 2.08 -2.48 20.76
CA ALA A 68 2.30 -2.56 22.20
C ALA A 68 1.55 -3.74 22.84
N ALA A 69 0.30 -3.97 22.43
CA ALA A 69 -0.51 -5.09 22.90
C ALA A 69 0.01 -6.46 22.43
N ALA A 70 0.67 -6.53 21.26
CA ALA A 70 1.30 -7.76 20.77
C ALA A 70 2.59 -8.09 21.52
N ALA A 71 3.36 -7.08 21.94
CA ALA A 71 4.60 -7.25 22.70
C ALA A 71 4.37 -7.72 24.15
N ASP A 72 3.22 -7.39 24.75
CA ASP A 72 2.85 -7.79 26.12
C ASP A 72 2.35 -9.25 26.22
N LYS A 73 2.11 -9.90 25.08
CA LYS A 73 1.63 -11.30 24.98
C LYS A 73 2.72 -12.30 24.61
N ALA A 74 3.97 -11.87 24.45
CA ALA A 74 5.13 -12.68 24.10
C ALA A 74 6.05 -12.87 25.31
#